data_AF-A0A9P7F182-F1
#
_entry.id   AF-A0A9P7F182-F1
#
_cell.length_a   1.000
_cell.length_b   1.000
_cell.length_c   1.000
_cell.angle_alpha   90.00
_cell.angle_beta   90.00
_cell.angle_gamma   90.00
#
_symmetry.space_group_name_H-M   'P 1'
#
loop_
_entity.id
_entity.type
_entity.pdbx_description
1 polymer ?
#
loop_
_entity_poly.entity_id
_entity_poly.type
_entity_poly.pdbx_seq_one_letter_code
_entity_poly.pdbx_strand_id
1 'polypeptide(L)' 'KLNERWTEVHTAAFLDLKAALVARPILQAPKYDGSNFIVTSDGCQEGFAAVLSQHVRLQKPSGK' A
#
# COMPACT_ATOMS: atom_id res chain seq x y z
N LYS A 1 -14.13 -11.63 17.32
CA LYS A 1 -14.96 -11.80 16.10
C LYS A 1 -15.48 -10.42 15.72
N LEU A 2 -15.25 -9.96 14.48
CA LEU A 2 -15.70 -8.64 14.03
C LEU A 2 -17.14 -8.67 13.48
N ASN A 3 -17.71 -9.85 13.26
CA ASN A 3 -18.97 -10.04 12.53
C ASN A 3 -20.14 -9.22 13.08
N GLU A 4 -20.20 -8.98 14.40
CA GLU A 4 -21.28 -8.19 15.04
C GLU A 4 -21.00 -6.67 15.05
N ARG A 5 -19.77 -6.25 14.73
CA ARG A 5 -19.31 -4.84 14.73
C ARG A 5 -18.97 -4.33 13.33
N TRP A 6 -18.77 -5.24 12.38
CA TRP A 6 -18.52 -4.91 10.99
C TRP A 6 -19.84 -4.51 10.33
N THR A 7 -19.82 -3.39 9.63
CA THR A 7 -21.00 -2.79 9.02
C THR A 7 -20.69 -2.48 7.56
N GLU A 8 -21.70 -2.04 6.82
CA GLU A 8 -21.52 -1.60 5.43
C GLU A 8 -20.52 -0.46 5.30
N VAL A 9 -20.49 0.47 6.26
CA VAL A 9 -19.51 1.58 6.31
C VAL A 9 -18.08 1.05 6.40
N HIS A 10 -17.83 0.01 7.19
CA HIS A 10 -16.51 -0.62 7.28
C HIS A 10 -16.13 -1.33 5.96
N THR A 11 -17.10 -1.94 5.28
CA THR A 11 -16.88 -2.56 3.96
C THR A 11 -16.49 -1.51 2.93
N ALA A 12 -17.23 -0.40 2.87
CA ALA A 12 -16.92 0.72 1.98
C ALA A 12 -15.52 1.26 2.26
N ALA A 13 -15.20 1.58 3.52
CA ALA A 13 -13.86 2.06 3.89
C ALA A 13 -12.75 1.06 3.54
N PHE A 14 -12.98 -0.25 3.72
CA PHE A 14 -12.00 -1.27 3.35
C PHE A 14 -11.77 -1.35 1.85
N LEU A 15 -12.83 -1.22 1.04
CA LEU A 15 -12.73 -1.18 -0.41
C LEU A 15 -12.03 0.08 -0.89
N ASP A 16 -12.32 1.24 -0.28
CA ASP A 16 -11.65 2.51 -0.58
C ASP A 16 -10.14 2.42 -0.29
N LEU A 17 -9.76 1.81 0.84
CA LEU A 17 -8.36 1.57 1.17
C LEU A 17 -7.68 0.64 0.15
N LYS A 18 -8.36 -0.44 -0.27
CA LYS A 18 -7.83 -1.31 -1.33
C LYS A 18 -7.62 -0.56 -2.64
N ALA A 19 -8.60 0.25 -3.04
CA ALA A 19 -8.51 1.07 -4.24
C ALA A 19 -7.34 2.07 -4.16
N ALA A 20 -7.17 2.72 -3.01
CA ALA A 20 -6.07 3.66 -2.78
C ALA A 20 -4.68 3.00 -2.86
N LEU A 21 -4.53 1.77 -2.36
CA LEU A 21 -3.26 1.02 -2.40
C LEU A 21 -2.82 0.66 -3.83
N VAL A 22 -3.77 0.48 -4.75
CA VAL A 22 -3.48 0.14 -6.16
C VAL A 22 -3.51 1.36 -7.10
N ALA A 23 -3.67 2.56 -6.56
CA ALA A 23 -3.70 3.81 -7.30
C ALA A 23 -2.44 4.67 -7.03
N ARG A 24 -2.22 5.68 -7.87
CA ARG A 24 -1.22 6.71 -7.57
C ARG A 24 -1.68 7.54 -6.35
N PRO A 25 -0.75 7.96 -5.46
CA PRO A 25 0.70 7.83 -5.56
C PRO A 25 1.28 6.57 -4.89
N ILE A 26 0.46 5.59 -4.46
CA ILE A 26 1.00 4.40 -3.77
C ILE A 26 1.62 3.43 -4.77
N LEU A 27 0.85 3.00 -5.77
CA LEU A 27 1.36 2.20 -6.87
C LEU A 27 1.91 3.13 -7.97
N GLN A 28 3.20 3.01 -8.23
CA GLN A 28 3.91 3.80 -9.24
C GLN A 28 4.77 2.89 -10.12
N ALA A 29 5.12 3.40 -11.30
CA ALA A 29 6.10 2.74 -12.15
C ALA A 29 7.46 2.69 -11.42
N PRO A 30 8.23 1.61 -11.57
CA PRO A 30 9.56 1.51 -11.00
C PRO A 30 10.50 2.57 -11.59
N LYS A 31 11.44 3.04 -10.78
CA LYS A 31 12.52 3.94 -11.20
C LYS A 31 13.80 3.13 -11.42
N TYR A 32 14.31 3.17 -12.64
CA TYR A 32 15.57 2.52 -13.03
C TYR A 32 16.72 3.53 -13.09
N ASP A 33 16.84 4.38 -12.07
CA ASP A 33 17.82 5.46 -11.96
C ASP A 33 19.00 5.11 -11.02
N GLY A 34 19.12 3.83 -10.66
CA GLY A 34 20.09 3.35 -9.68
C GLY A 34 19.62 3.47 -8.22
N SER A 35 18.41 3.99 -7.97
CA SER A 35 17.82 3.92 -6.63
C SER A 35 17.49 2.49 -6.21
N ASN A 36 17.69 2.21 -4.92
CA ASN A 36 17.51 0.87 -4.38
C ASN A 36 16.03 0.47 -4.35
N PHE A 37 15.78 -0.79 -4.69
CA PHE A 37 14.57 -1.49 -4.31
C PHE A 37 14.73 -2.07 -2.90
N ILE A 38 13.66 -2.01 -2.12
CA ILE A 38 13.58 -2.60 -0.78
C ILE A 38 12.49 -3.67 -0.81
N VAL A 39 12.88 -4.90 -0.47
CA VAL A 39 11.96 -6.02 -0.28
C VAL A 39 11.68 -6.16 1.20
N THR A 40 10.41 -6.08 1.57
CA THR A 40 9.94 -6.47 2.90
C THR A 40 9.11 -7.72 2.76
N SER A 41 9.50 -8.79 3.44
CA SER A 41 8.80 -10.07 3.36
C SER A 41 8.52 -10.64 4.74
N ASP A 42 7.42 -11.36 4.85
CA ASP A 42 7.04 -12.08 6.05
C ASP A 42 6.38 -13.41 5.67
N GLY A 43 6.53 -14.40 6.53
CA GLY A 43 6.03 -15.76 6.32
C GLY A 43 5.49 -16.37 7.60
N CYS A 44 4.41 -17.13 7.45
CA CYS A 44 3.79 -17.90 8.51
C CYS A 44 3.50 -19.33 8.04
N GLN A 45 2.87 -20.14 8.89
CA GLN A 45 2.55 -21.54 8.59
C GLN A 45 1.64 -21.67 7.35
N GLU A 46 0.78 -20.68 7.11
CA GLU A 46 -0.23 -20.68 6.06
C GLU A 46 0.28 -20.10 4.73
N GLY A 47 1.37 -19.34 4.74
CA GLY A 47 1.88 -18.72 3.52
C GLY A 47 2.98 -17.69 3.71
N PHE A 48 3.42 -17.12 2.59
CA PHE A 48 4.47 -16.11 2.53
C PHE A 48 4.04 -14.95 1.64
N ALA A 49 4.41 -13.73 2.02
CA ALA A 49 4.11 -12.53 1.26
C ALA A 49 5.30 -11.56 1.25
N ALA A 50 5.33 -10.70 0.24
CA ALA A 50 6.35 -9.66 0.13
C ALA A 50 5.78 -8.38 -0.49
N VAL A 51 6.39 -7.24 -0.12
CA VAL A 51 6.19 -5.93 -0.73
C VAL A 51 7.52 -5.46 -1.30
N LEU A 52 7.52 -5.15 -2.59
CA LEU A 52 8.63 -4.47 -3.26
C LEU A 52 8.36 -2.97 -3.26
N SER A 53 9.28 -2.17 -2.73
CA SER A 53 9.13 -0.72 -2.61
C SER A 53 10.37 0.03 -3.09
N GLN A 54 10.18 1.30 -3.42
CA GLN A 54 11.26 2.27 -3.69
C GLN A 54 10.94 3.57 -2.95
N HIS A 55 11.97 4.30 -2.51
CA HIS A 55 11.77 5.62 -1.91
C HIS A 55 11.30 6.62 -2.97
N VAL A 56 10.09 7.15 -2.79
CA VAL A 56 9.55 8.21 -3.64
C VAL A 56 9.38 9.48 -2.82
N ARG A 57 10.11 10.55 -3.19
CA ARG A 57 9.90 11.88 -2.63
C ARG A 57 8.69 12.51 -3.30
N LEU A 58 7.54 12.45 -2.66
CA LEU A 58 6.36 13.19 -3.07
C LEU A 58 6.51 14.64 -2.59
N GLN A 59 6.77 15.57 -3.52
CA GLN A 59 6.62 16.98 -3.21
C GLN A 59 5.12 17.30 -3.20
N LYS A 60 4.60 17.78 -2.07
CA LYS A 60 3.25 18.36 -2.03
C LYS A 60 3.25 19.60 -2.93
N PRO A 61 2.21 19.85 -3.74
CA PRO A 61 2.05 21.12 -4.44
C PRO A 61 1.93 22.21 -3.37
N SER A 62 2.89 23.14 -3.35
CA SER A 62 3.00 24.31 -2.46
C SER A 62 2.95 24.08 -0.95
N GLY A 63 4.13 24.12 -0.32
CA GLY A 63 4.23 24.80 0.98
C GLY A 63 4.26 26.30 0.73
N LYS A 64 3.13 26.97 0.89
CA LYS A 64 3.06 28.38 1.26
C LYS A 64 2.29 28.46 2.57
#